data_AF-A0A078S0Z3-F1
#
_entry.id   AF-A0A078S0Z3-F1
#
_cell.length_a   1.000
_cell.length_b   1.000
_cell.length_c   1.000
_cell.angle_alpha   90.00
_cell.angle_beta   90.00
_cell.angle_gamma   90.00
#
_symmetry.space_group_name_H-M   'P 1'
#
loop_
_entity.id
_entity.type
_entity.pdbx_description
1 polymer ?
#
loop_
_entity_poly.entity_id
_entity_poly.type
_entity_poly.pdbx_seq_one_letter_code
_entity_poly.pdbx_strand_id
1 'polypeptide(L)'
;MQFIFRYTFYSVENPRKATKQHLLKEYAGLLLEKRSVQPEQIPDMRQYSDIILYGDNTSPETQKLLAEYLQRHDSLKVQLSFFDNKNDSTCKDEQVIAYAELQKALFFCKRKKIPLLFISIKDMISDIRFLNLLEESHIDFRCIDFPWFCKENFPLIKAVVLYERLETGINV
;
A
#
# COMPACT_ATOMS: atom_id res chain seq x y z
N MET A 1 2.78 -17.75 1.62
CA MET A 1 3.44 -16.95 2.66
C MET A 1 2.39 -16.45 3.63
N GLN A 2 2.46 -16.80 4.91
CA GLN A 2 1.56 -16.32 5.94
C GLN A 2 2.21 -15.06 6.54
N PHE A 3 1.64 -13.88 6.29
CA PHE A 3 2.11 -12.65 6.94
C PHE A 3 1.70 -12.73 8.42
N ILE A 4 2.66 -13.09 9.29
CA ILE A 4 2.47 -12.98 10.73
C ILE A 4 2.66 -11.50 11.05
N PHE A 5 1.55 -10.77 11.20
CA PHE A 5 1.59 -9.42 11.77
C PHE A 5 2.03 -9.54 13.22
N ARG A 6 3.28 -9.18 13.49
CA ARG A 6 3.69 -8.77 14.84
C ARG A 6 2.91 -7.49 15.13
N TYR A 7 1.91 -7.59 15.99
CA TYR A 7 1.16 -6.42 16.46
C TYR A 7 2.10 -5.56 17.29
N THR A 8 2.74 -4.58 16.65
CA THR A 8 3.51 -3.54 17.33
C THR A 8 2.58 -2.36 17.53
N PHE A 9 2.26 -2.03 18.78
CA PHE A 9 1.50 -0.83 19.12
C PHE A 9 2.49 0.33 19.24
N TYR A 10 2.32 1.34 18.40
CA TYR A 10 3.10 2.58 18.47
C TYR A 10 2.23 3.66 19.15
N SER A 11 2.82 4.37 20.10
CA SER A 11 2.15 5.46 20.80
C SER A 11 3.16 6.56 21.09
N VAL A 12 2.77 7.81 20.80
CA VAL A 12 3.57 9.01 21.08
C VAL A 12 3.76 9.21 22.59
N GLU A 13 2.80 8.73 23.39
CA GLU A 13 2.88 8.69 24.84
C GLU A 13 3.05 7.25 25.32
N ASN A 14 3.92 7.01 26.32
CA ASN A 14 4.06 5.68 26.89
C ASN A 14 2.73 5.24 27.54
N PRO A 15 2.07 4.17 27.05
CA PRO A 15 0.80 3.75 27.61
C PRO A 15 1.00 3.31 29.06
N ARG A 16 0.18 3.86 29.97
CA ARG A 16 0.28 3.58 31.41
C ARG A 16 0.11 2.09 31.74
N LYS A 17 -0.56 1.33 30.86
CA LYS A 17 -0.74 -0.14 30.97
C LYS A 17 -0.64 -0.79 29.58
N ALA A 18 0.49 -1.41 29.26
CA ALA A 18 0.73 -2.05 27.95
C ALA A 18 0.13 -3.47 27.80
N THR A 19 -0.96 -3.82 28.49
CA THR A 19 -1.58 -5.14 28.30
C THR A 19 -2.41 -5.14 27.01
N LYS A 20 -2.41 -6.25 26.27
CA LYS A 20 -3.17 -6.39 25.01
C LYS A 20 -4.64 -5.96 25.15
N GLN A 21 -5.31 -6.37 26.23
CA GLN A 21 -6.70 -6.01 26.49
C GLN A 21 -6.89 -4.51 26.72
N HIS A 22 -5.94 -3.85 27.41
CA HIS A 22 -6.01 -2.41 27.64
C HIS A 22 -5.81 -1.64 26.34
N LEU A 23 -4.81 -2.00 25.55
CA LEU A 23 -4.54 -1.38 24.25
C LEU A 23 -5.71 -1.55 23.28
N LEU A 24 -6.35 -2.72 23.26
CA LEU A 24 -7.57 -2.92 22.46
C LEU A 24 -8.74 -2.05 22.95
N LYS A 25 -8.87 -1.86 24.27
CA LYS A 25 -9.89 -0.99 24.85
C LYS A 25 -9.64 0.48 24.52
N GLU A 26 -8.39 0.93 24.59
CA GLU A 26 -7.99 2.29 24.19
C GLU A 26 -8.22 2.52 22.69
N TYR A 27 -7.81 1.57 21.85
CA TYR A 27 -8.07 1.59 20.41
C TYR A 27 -9.58 1.66 20.11
N ALA A 28 -10.38 0.85 20.82
CA ALA A 28 -11.83 0.87 20.72
C ALA A 28 -12.49 2.14 21.29
N GLY A 29 -11.74 3.01 21.96
CA GLY A 29 -12.17 4.33 22.41
C GLY A 29 -11.86 5.47 21.42
N LEU A 30 -11.00 5.24 20.42
CA LEU A 30 -10.62 6.27 19.44
C LEU A 30 -11.79 6.66 18.53
N LEU A 31 -11.79 7.88 17.97
CA LEU A 31 -12.75 8.23 16.90
C LEU A 31 -12.59 7.29 15.70
N LEU A 32 -13.68 6.94 15.01
CA LEU A 32 -13.67 6.04 13.85
C LEU A 32 -12.68 6.49 12.77
N GLU A 33 -12.57 7.79 12.53
CA GLU A 33 -11.64 8.40 11.57
C GLU A 33 -10.16 8.15 11.89
N LYS A 34 -9.85 7.82 13.15
CA LYS A 34 -8.48 7.53 13.62
C LYS A 34 -8.20 6.03 13.72
N ARG A 35 -9.14 5.18 13.31
CA ARG A 35 -9.01 3.73 13.30
C ARG A 35 -8.75 3.25 11.89
N SER A 36 -8.00 2.16 11.77
CA SER A 36 -7.92 1.46 10.50
C SER A 36 -9.26 0.80 10.17
N VAL A 37 -9.63 0.90 8.90
CA VAL A 37 -10.73 0.16 8.29
C VAL A 37 -10.25 -1.28 8.09
N GLN A 38 -11.05 -2.24 8.58
CA GLN A 38 -10.76 -3.65 8.39
C GLN A 38 -10.96 -4.05 6.93
N PRO A 39 -10.22 -5.02 6.37
CA PRO A 39 -10.35 -5.43 4.98
C PRO A 39 -11.78 -5.77 4.56
N GLU A 40 -12.56 -6.35 5.46
CA GLU A 40 -13.97 -6.72 5.24
C GLU A 40 -14.91 -5.51 5.14
N GLN A 41 -14.49 -4.36 5.66
CA GLN A 41 -15.22 -3.09 5.64
C GLN A 41 -14.76 -2.17 4.49
N ILE A 42 -13.68 -2.52 3.80
CA ILE A 42 -13.19 -1.75 2.65
C ILE A 42 -14.24 -1.85 1.53
N PRO A 43 -14.68 -0.72 0.94
CA PRO A 43 -15.59 -0.74 -0.19
C PRO A 43 -15.07 -1.60 -1.34
N ASP A 44 -15.93 -2.49 -1.85
CA ASP A 44 -15.64 -3.37 -2.98
C ASP A 44 -15.41 -2.54 -4.26
N MET A 45 -14.57 -3.05 -5.15
CA MET A 45 -14.17 -2.38 -6.40
C MET A 45 -15.21 -2.50 -7.54
N ARG A 46 -16.46 -2.86 -7.24
CA ARG A 46 -17.52 -3.10 -8.24
C ARG A 46 -17.83 -1.92 -9.15
N GLN A 47 -17.51 -0.71 -8.71
CA GLN A 47 -17.67 0.50 -9.52
C GLN A 47 -16.66 0.58 -10.68
N TYR A 48 -15.63 -0.26 -10.67
CA TYR A 48 -14.59 -0.33 -11.69
C TYR A 48 -14.72 -1.60 -12.52
N SER A 49 -14.55 -1.46 -13.84
CA SER A 49 -14.40 -2.58 -14.78
C SER A 49 -12.94 -2.88 -15.11
N ASP A 50 -12.08 -1.90 -14.90
CA ASP A 50 -10.72 -1.87 -15.40
C ASP A 50 -9.77 -1.42 -14.29
N ILE A 51 -8.59 -2.01 -14.25
CA ILE A 51 -7.54 -1.68 -13.27
C ILE A 51 -6.18 -1.55 -13.96
N ILE A 52 -5.31 -0.76 -13.36
CA ILE A 52 -3.87 -0.76 -13.68
C ILE A 52 -3.17 -1.64 -12.65
N LEU A 53 -2.31 -2.54 -13.11
CA LEU A 53 -1.50 -3.39 -12.24
C LEU A 53 -0.12 -2.76 -12.04
N TYR A 54 0.38 -2.79 -10.81
CA TYR A 54 1.76 -2.41 -10.50
C TYR A 54 2.43 -3.46 -9.62
N GLY A 55 3.63 -3.89 -10.03
CA GLY A 55 4.42 -4.90 -9.34
C GLY A 55 4.86 -6.03 -10.25
N ASP A 56 5.75 -6.88 -9.75
CA ASP A 56 6.30 -8.00 -10.48
C ASP A 56 5.27 -9.13 -10.65
N ASN A 57 4.82 -9.35 -11.88
CA ASN A 57 3.93 -10.45 -12.27
C ASN A 57 4.66 -11.56 -13.07
N THR A 58 5.99 -11.60 -13.05
CA THR A 58 6.76 -12.59 -13.79
C THR A 58 6.80 -13.95 -13.09
N SER A 59 6.70 -13.97 -11.76
CA SER A 59 6.72 -15.21 -10.98
C SER A 59 5.39 -15.97 -11.05
N PRO A 60 5.40 -17.32 -11.11
CA PRO A 60 4.18 -18.12 -11.05
C PRO A 60 3.35 -17.87 -9.78
N GLU A 61 4.01 -17.59 -8.65
CA GLU A 61 3.35 -17.30 -7.38
C GLU A 61 2.54 -16.01 -7.44
N THR A 62 3.12 -14.92 -7.98
CA THR A 62 2.42 -13.64 -8.11
C THR A 62 1.31 -13.70 -9.15
N GLN A 63 1.49 -14.47 -10.23
CA GLN A 63 0.43 -14.74 -11.20
C GLN A 63 -0.75 -15.48 -10.57
N LYS A 64 -0.47 -16.49 -9.74
CA LYS A 64 -1.53 -17.23 -9.03
C LYS A 64 -2.30 -16.32 -8.07
N LEU A 65 -1.60 -15.50 -7.28
CA LEU A 65 -2.23 -14.55 -6.36
C LEU A 65 -3.10 -13.53 -7.12
N LEU A 66 -2.62 -13.02 -8.26
CA LEU A 66 -3.39 -12.14 -9.12
C LEU A 66 -4.64 -12.83 -9.68
N ALA A 67 -4.50 -14.07 -10.17
CA ALA A 67 -5.63 -14.83 -10.69
C ALA A 67 -6.70 -15.09 -9.61
N GLU A 68 -6.28 -15.47 -8.41
CA GLU A 68 -7.19 -15.65 -7.26
C GLU A 68 -7.89 -14.36 -6.87
N TYR A 69 -7.18 -13.22 -6.91
CA TYR A 69 -7.77 -11.92 -6.64
C TYR A 69 -8.82 -11.55 -7.70
N LEU A 70 -8.48 -11.66 -8.98
CA LEU A 70 -9.41 -11.34 -10.08
C LEU A 70 -10.63 -12.26 -10.10
N GLN A 71 -10.49 -13.54 -9.75
CA GLN A 71 -11.62 -14.46 -9.60
C GLN A 71 -12.59 -14.08 -8.46
N ARG A 72 -12.11 -13.41 -7.41
CA ARG A 72 -12.99 -12.89 -6.35
C ARG A 72 -13.71 -11.61 -6.78
N HIS A 73 -13.16 -10.93 -7.79
CA HIS A 73 -13.65 -9.66 -8.30
C HIS A 73 -13.92 -9.78 -9.82
N ASP A 74 -14.86 -10.67 -10.19
CA ASP A 74 -15.17 -11.09 -11.58
C ASP A 74 -15.37 -9.94 -12.61
N SER A 75 -15.62 -8.72 -12.15
CA SER A 75 -15.78 -7.54 -12.99
C SER A 75 -14.47 -6.85 -13.39
N LEU A 76 -13.34 -7.13 -12.71
CA LEU A 76 -12.08 -6.40 -12.89
C LEU A 76 -11.23 -6.99 -14.01
N LYS A 77 -10.77 -6.14 -14.92
CA LYS A 77 -9.84 -6.48 -16.00
C LYS A 77 -8.57 -5.66 -15.89
N VAL A 78 -7.42 -6.32 -15.95
CA VAL A 78 -6.12 -5.63 -16.00
C VAL A 78 -5.94 -5.03 -17.40
N GLN A 79 -5.81 -3.71 -17.49
CA GLN A 79 -5.56 -3.03 -18.78
C GLN A 79 -4.07 -2.94 -19.11
N LEU A 80 -3.27 -2.52 -18.14
CA LEU A 80 -1.83 -2.31 -18.29
C LEU A 80 -1.14 -2.76 -17.01
N SER A 81 0.12 -3.18 -17.16
CA SER A 81 0.98 -3.59 -16.06
C SER A 81 2.26 -2.78 -16.09
N PHE A 82 2.69 -2.29 -14.94
CA PHE A 82 3.89 -1.49 -14.76
C PHE A 82 4.76 -2.09 -13.64
N PHE A 83 6.07 -1.99 -13.77
CA PHE A 83 6.99 -2.49 -12.75
C PHE A 83 8.35 -1.81 -12.85
N ASP A 84 8.77 -1.16 -11.76
CA ASP A 84 10.13 -0.63 -11.64
C ASP A 84 11.10 -1.76 -11.27
N ASN A 85 11.87 -2.26 -12.26
CA ASN A 85 12.91 -3.26 -12.03
C ASN A 85 14.16 -2.63 -11.39
N LYS A 86 14.52 -3.06 -10.18
CA LYS A 86 15.75 -2.60 -9.49
C LYS A 86 17.04 -2.93 -10.26
N ASN A 87 17.02 -3.90 -11.18
CA ASN A 87 18.22 -4.40 -11.88
C ASN A 87 18.48 -3.74 -13.25
N ASP A 88 17.60 -2.87 -13.77
CA ASP A 88 17.82 -2.18 -15.05
C ASP A 88 18.76 -0.97 -14.96
N SER A 89 19.33 -0.70 -13.79
CA SER A 89 20.35 0.34 -13.58
C SER A 89 21.71 -0.11 -14.13
N THR A 90 21.82 -0.28 -15.45
CA THR A 90 23.11 -0.30 -16.16
C THR A 90 23.64 1.11 -16.44
N CYS A 91 22.87 2.15 -16.10
CA CYS A 91 23.21 3.53 -16.39
C CYS A 91 23.94 4.17 -15.19
N LYS A 92 25.23 4.50 -15.39
CA LYS A 92 26.07 5.26 -14.47
C LYS A 92 25.78 6.77 -14.51
N ASP A 93 24.51 7.18 -14.59
CA ASP A 93 24.15 8.60 -14.66
C ASP A 93 23.28 9.03 -13.46
N GLU A 94 23.65 10.18 -12.89
CA GLU A 94 23.26 10.73 -11.59
C GLU A 94 21.80 11.21 -11.46
N GLN A 95 20.84 10.73 -12.25
CA GLN A 95 19.42 11.08 -12.07
C GLN A 95 18.47 9.91 -12.40
N VAL A 96 18.60 8.80 -11.68
CA VAL A 96 17.58 7.75 -11.69
C VAL A 96 16.30 8.32 -11.05
N ILE A 97 15.29 8.64 -11.87
CA ILE A 97 13.96 9.01 -11.39
C ILE A 97 13.41 7.81 -10.62
N ALA A 98 13.29 7.94 -9.31
CA ALA A 98 12.71 6.89 -8.48
C ALA A 98 11.23 6.68 -8.85
N TYR A 99 10.83 5.42 -9.02
CA TYR A 99 9.45 5.01 -9.30
C TYR A 99 8.89 5.58 -10.63
N ALA A 100 9.68 5.56 -11.70
CA ALA A 100 9.27 6.09 -13.00
C ALA A 100 8.07 5.31 -13.60
N GLU A 101 8.07 3.98 -13.47
CA GLU A 101 6.94 3.16 -13.94
C GLU A 101 5.71 3.35 -13.05
N LEU A 102 5.88 3.55 -11.74
CA LEU A 102 4.75 3.93 -10.88
C LEU A 102 4.16 5.27 -11.31
N GLN A 103 4.98 6.29 -11.58
CA GLN A 103 4.48 7.60 -12.03
C GLN A 103 3.66 7.47 -13.33
N LYS A 104 4.11 6.63 -14.27
CA LYS A 104 3.33 6.30 -15.47
C LYS A 104 2.01 5.62 -15.11
N ALA A 105 2.04 4.62 -14.24
CA ALA A 105 0.84 3.93 -13.78
C ALA A 105 -0.18 4.91 -13.15
N LEU A 106 0.29 5.79 -12.25
CA LEU A 106 -0.51 6.83 -11.60
C LEU A 106 -1.10 7.80 -12.63
N PHE A 107 -0.33 8.20 -13.65
CA PHE A 107 -0.82 9.04 -14.74
C PHE A 107 -1.98 8.38 -15.49
N PHE A 108 -1.87 7.10 -15.84
CA PHE A 108 -2.95 6.36 -16.51
C PHE A 108 -4.18 6.21 -15.61
N CYS A 109 -3.98 5.90 -14.33
CA CYS A 109 -5.06 5.80 -13.34
C CYS A 109 -5.86 7.11 -13.28
N LYS A 110 -5.15 8.25 -13.13
CA LYS A 110 -5.76 9.58 -13.06
C LYS A 110 -6.48 9.96 -14.35
N ARG A 111 -5.89 9.67 -15.51
CA ARG A 111 -6.47 10.00 -16.82
C ARG A 111 -7.72 9.18 -17.13
N LYS A 112 -7.72 7.88 -16.80
CA LYS A 112 -8.84 6.98 -17.08
C LYS A 112 -9.84 6.85 -15.93
N LYS A 113 -9.55 7.43 -14.76
CA LYS A 113 -10.33 7.29 -13.52
C LYS A 113 -10.52 5.84 -13.09
N ILE A 114 -9.44 5.07 -13.18
CA ILE A 114 -9.39 3.64 -12.79
C ILE A 114 -8.41 3.46 -11.63
N PRO A 115 -8.61 2.46 -10.77
CA PRO A 115 -7.77 2.25 -9.60
C PRO A 115 -6.46 1.54 -9.96
N LEU A 116 -5.50 1.67 -9.05
CA LEU A 116 -4.22 0.96 -9.09
C LEU A 116 -4.28 -0.28 -8.18
N LEU A 117 -3.85 -1.43 -8.70
CA LEU A 117 -3.70 -2.67 -7.92
C LEU A 117 -2.22 -3.00 -7.76
N PHE A 118 -1.76 -3.03 -6.52
CA PHE A 118 -0.42 -3.48 -6.16
C PHE A 118 -0.39 -4.99 -5.97
N ILE A 119 0.55 -5.67 -6.64
CA ILE A 119 0.81 -7.10 -6.37
C ILE A 119 1.47 -7.26 -4.99
N SER A 120 2.51 -6.46 -4.76
CA SER A 120 3.25 -6.44 -3.50
C SER A 120 3.86 -5.06 -3.26
N ILE A 121 3.98 -4.68 -1.98
CA ILE A 121 4.61 -3.42 -1.55
C ILE A 121 5.79 -3.62 -0.58
N LYS A 122 6.23 -4.86 -0.38
CA LYS A 122 7.13 -5.29 0.70
C LYS A 122 8.40 -4.43 0.86
N ASP A 123 8.95 -3.91 -0.23
CA ASP A 123 10.18 -3.10 -0.23
C ASP A 123 9.92 -1.59 -0.45
N MET A 124 8.67 -1.20 -0.69
CA MET A 124 8.32 0.18 -1.08
C MET A 124 7.62 0.92 0.06
N ILE A 125 6.92 0.20 0.94
CA ILE A 125 6.13 0.81 2.02
C ILE A 125 6.97 1.68 2.98
N SER A 126 8.26 1.36 3.16
CA SER A 126 9.16 2.13 4.01
C SER A 126 9.77 3.36 3.30
N ASP A 127 9.57 3.53 1.99
CA ASP A 127 10.09 4.67 1.22
C ASP A 127 9.07 5.83 1.20
N ILE A 128 9.42 6.95 1.85
CA ILE A 128 8.58 8.15 1.88
C ILE A 128 8.27 8.68 0.47
N ARG A 129 9.19 8.54 -0.49
CA ARG A 129 8.97 9.03 -1.86
C ARG A 129 7.82 8.28 -2.53
N PHE A 130 7.76 6.96 -2.34
CA PHE A 130 6.66 6.12 -2.80
C PHE A 130 5.32 6.55 -2.18
N LEU A 131 5.30 6.78 -0.87
CA LEU A 131 4.10 7.23 -0.16
C LEU A 131 3.66 8.62 -0.64
N ASN A 132 4.58 9.57 -0.81
CA ASN A 132 4.25 10.91 -1.29
C ASN A 132 3.64 10.88 -2.70
N LEU A 133 4.21 10.07 -3.62
CA LEU A 133 3.64 9.90 -4.97
C LEU A 133 2.20 9.39 -4.94
N LEU A 134 1.90 8.43 -4.06
CA LEU A 134 0.54 7.92 -3.92
C LEU A 134 -0.41 8.96 -3.31
N GLU A 135 0.02 9.70 -2.29
CA GLU A 135 -0.79 10.74 -1.66
C GLU A 135 -1.21 11.83 -2.68
N GLU A 136 -0.25 12.33 -3.45
CA GLU A 136 -0.46 13.39 -4.45
C GLU A 136 -1.33 12.94 -5.63
N SER A 137 -1.37 11.63 -5.90
CA SER A 137 -2.13 11.09 -7.02
C SER A 137 -3.64 11.15 -6.80
N HIS A 138 -4.09 11.12 -5.55
CA HIS A 138 -5.50 11.05 -5.12
C HIS A 138 -6.33 9.91 -5.78
N ILE A 139 -5.67 8.89 -6.33
CA ILE A 139 -6.36 7.75 -6.94
C ILE A 139 -6.85 6.76 -5.87
N ASP A 140 -7.78 5.90 -6.25
CA ASP A 140 -8.08 4.71 -5.47
C ASP A 140 -7.05 3.61 -5.77
N PHE A 141 -6.66 2.86 -4.75
CA PHE A 141 -5.71 1.76 -4.90
C PHE A 141 -5.93 0.68 -3.85
N ARG A 142 -5.51 -0.54 -4.20
CA ARG A 142 -5.55 -1.72 -3.32
C ARG A 142 -4.26 -2.51 -3.45
N CYS A 143 -4.03 -3.44 -2.54
CA CYS A 143 -2.89 -4.33 -2.57
C CYS A 143 -3.32 -5.78 -2.30
N ILE A 144 -2.78 -6.71 -3.09
CA ILE A 144 -3.13 -8.13 -3.03
C ILE A 144 -2.53 -8.80 -1.79
N ASP A 145 -1.23 -8.62 -1.57
CA ASP A 145 -0.52 -9.29 -0.48
C ASP A 145 -0.66 -8.58 0.89
N PHE A 146 -1.12 -7.32 0.88
CA PHE A 146 -1.40 -6.55 2.08
C PHE A 146 -2.73 -5.77 1.98
N PRO A 147 -3.88 -6.40 2.28
CA PRO A 147 -5.20 -5.78 2.10
C PRO A 147 -5.45 -4.48 2.89
N TRP A 148 -4.74 -4.27 4.00
CA TRP A 148 -4.82 -3.01 4.75
C TRP A 148 -4.16 -1.84 4.02
N PHE A 149 -3.30 -2.08 3.03
CA PHE A 149 -2.74 -1.01 2.19
C PHE A 149 -3.75 -0.61 1.11
N CYS A 150 -4.63 0.29 1.51
CA CYS A 150 -5.68 0.89 0.71
C CYS A 150 -5.75 2.40 0.97
N LYS A 151 -6.49 3.10 0.12
CA LYS A 151 -6.70 4.56 0.23
C LYS A 151 -7.19 4.99 1.62
N GLU A 152 -8.09 4.22 2.22
CA GLU A 152 -8.75 4.54 3.49
C GLU A 152 -7.78 4.48 4.67
N ASN A 153 -6.87 3.50 4.68
CA ASN A 153 -5.87 3.32 5.74
C ASN A 153 -4.56 4.05 5.47
N PHE A 154 -4.40 4.62 4.27
CA PHE A 154 -3.16 5.20 3.82
C PHE A 154 -2.59 6.29 4.74
N PRO A 155 -3.39 7.24 5.27
CA PRO A 155 -2.86 8.26 6.19
C PRO A 155 -2.25 7.65 7.47
N LEU A 156 -2.87 6.59 8.02
CA LEU A 156 -2.37 5.89 9.20
C LEU A 156 -1.07 5.16 8.90
N ILE A 157 -1.00 4.45 7.77
CA ILE A 157 0.22 3.75 7.34
C ILE A 157 1.36 4.73 7.14
N LYS A 158 1.12 5.86 6.45
CA LYS A 158 2.11 6.91 6.25
C LYS A 158 2.58 7.50 7.58
N ALA A 159 1.68 7.75 8.52
CA ALA A 159 2.02 8.24 9.84
C ALA A 159 2.93 7.27 10.61
N VAL A 160 2.66 5.95 10.56
CA VAL A 160 3.51 4.93 11.19
C VAL A 160 4.92 4.93 10.58
N VAL A 161 5.02 4.96 9.25
CA VAL A 161 6.32 4.99 8.56
C VAL A 161 7.13 6.23 8.92
N LEU A 162 6.47 7.40 9.01
CA LEU A 162 7.11 8.64 9.45
C LEU A 162 7.58 8.55 10.91
N TYR A 163 6.76 7.96 11.79
CA TYR A 163 7.09 7.77 13.20
C TYR A 163 8.32 6.85 13.39
N GLU A 164 8.37 5.71 12.69
CA GLU A 164 9.52 4.80 12.73
C GLU A 164 10.82 5.46 12.25
N ARG A 165 10.75 6.35 11.25
CA ARG A 165 11.92 7.14 10.82
C ARG A 165 12.38 8.15 11.86
N LEU A 166 11.45 8.80 12.57
CA LEU A 166 11.78 9.72 13.65
C LEU A 166 12.45 9.01 14.82
N GLU A 167 11.95 7.83 15.23
CA GLU A 167 12.57 7.03 16.30
C GLU A 167 13.96 6.54 15.95
N THR A 168 14.22 6.22 14.69
CA THR A 168 15.52 5.73 14.22
C THR A 168 16.57 6.83 13.99
N GLY A 169 16.19 8.11 14.15
CA GLY A 169 17.12 9.25 14.02
C GLY A 169 17.62 9.48 12.58
N ILE A 170 16.96 8.87 11.59
CA ILE A 170 17.29 9.09 10.17
C ILE A 170 16.62 10.40 9.75
N ASN A 171 17.39 11.49 9.81
CA ASN A 171 16.95 12.83 9.41
C ASN A 171 16.38 12.84 7.98
N VAL A 172 15.25 13.52 7.82
CA VAL A 172 14.54 13.81 6.55
C VAL A 172 15.33 14.80 5.72
#